data_AF-A0A2P6FGK5-F1
#
_entry.id   AF-A0A2P6FGK5-F1
#
_cell.length_a   1.000
_cell.length_b   1.000
_cell.length_c   1.000
_cell.angle_alpha   90.00
_cell.angle_beta   90.00
_cell.angle_gamma   90.00
#
_symmetry.space_group_name_H-M   'P 1'
#
loop_
_entity.id
_entity.type
_entity.pdbx_description
1 polymer ?
#
loop_
_entity_poly.entity_id
_entity_poly.type
_entity_poly.pdbx_seq_one_letter_code
_entity_poly.pdbx_strand_id
1 'polypeptide(L)' 'MVKAVNSSLTESDFDYFIESKGEDWPINITNDKTVEVQIEGKNNATGQTNPIDVKIKNS' A
#
# COMPACT_ATOMS: atom_id res chain seq x y z
N MET A 1 10.06 25.58 12.64
CA MET A 1 8.77 25.23 13.30
C MET A 1 8.61 23.73 13.25
N VAL A 2 8.68 23.04 14.39
CA VAL A 2 8.33 21.61 14.48
C VAL A 2 6.81 21.55 14.40
N LYS A 3 6.25 21.01 13.31
CA LYS A 3 4.81 20.75 13.24
C LYS A 3 4.46 19.80 14.39
N ALA A 4 3.56 20.20 15.28
CA ALA A 4 3.06 19.34 16.32
C ALA A 4 2.55 18.04 15.66
N VAL A 5 3.02 16.89 16.16
CA VAL A 5 2.47 15.59 15.78
C VAL A 5 1.04 15.58 16.27
N ASN A 6 0.11 15.90 15.38
CA ASN A 6 -1.30 15.85 15.67
C ASN A 6 -1.62 14.37 15.85
N SER A 7 -1.96 13.95 17.07
CA SER A 7 -2.19 12.55 17.44
C SER A 7 -3.44 11.94 16.80
N SER A 8 -4.16 12.71 16.01
CA SER A 8 -5.37 12.33 15.27
C SER A 8 -5.10 12.29 13.76
N LEU A 9 -4.15 11.47 13.34
CA LEU A 9 -4.02 11.10 11.93
C LEU A 9 -5.30 10.37 11.50
N THR A 10 -5.81 10.73 10.32
CA THR A 10 -7.02 10.22 9.68
C THR A 10 -6.64 9.52 8.38
N GLU A 11 -7.55 8.76 7.77
CA GLU A 11 -7.26 8.07 6.49
C GLU A 11 -6.80 9.02 5.37
N SER A 12 -7.30 10.27 5.35
CA SER A 12 -6.88 11.29 4.38
C SER A 12 -5.44 11.78 4.56
N ASP A 13 -4.80 11.48 5.68
CA ASP A 13 -3.38 11.80 5.91
C ASP A 13 -2.43 10.77 5.28
N PHE A 14 -2.97 9.72 4.65
CA PHE A 14 -2.20 8.66 4.03
C PHE A 14 -2.50 8.54 2.54
N ASP A 15 -1.45 8.46 1.74
CA ASP A 15 -1.55 8.00 0.37
C ASP A 15 -1.30 6.49 0.34
N TYR A 16 -2.19 5.75 -0.33
CA TYR A 16 -2.04 4.31 -0.53
C TYR A 16 -1.80 4.02 -2.00
N PHE A 17 -0.78 3.20 -2.27
CA PHE A 17 -0.47 2.74 -3.60
C PHE A 17 -0.29 1.23 -3.64
N ILE A 18 -0.75 0.59 -4.71
CA ILE A 18 -0.66 -0.86 -4.90
C ILE A 18 0.19 -1.11 -6.14
N GLU A 19 1.28 -1.85 -5.97
CA GLU A 19 2.12 -2.30 -7.08
C GLU A 19 2.19 -3.82 -7.12
N SER A 20 2.21 -4.38 -8.32
CA SER A 20 2.56 -5.78 -8.53
C SER A 20 4.03 -6.00 -8.22
N LYS A 21 4.33 -7.12 -7.56
CA LYS A 21 5.70 -7.65 -7.55
C LYS A 21 5.89 -8.56 -8.76
N GLY A 22 6.31 -7.98 -9.88
CA GLY A 22 6.79 -8.72 -11.06
C GLY A 22 5.83 -8.86 -12.24
N GLU A 23 4.69 -8.16 -12.23
CA GLU A 23 3.75 -8.11 -13.36
C GLU A 23 3.29 -6.68 -13.64
N ASP A 24 2.82 -6.39 -14.84
CA ASP A 24 2.25 -5.07 -15.14
C ASP A 24 0.76 -5.01 -14.76
N TRP A 25 0.30 -3.84 -14.31
CA TRP A 25 -1.11 -3.60 -14.01
C TRP A 25 -1.89 -3.32 -15.31
N PRO A 26 -3.13 -3.83 -15.47
CA PRO A 26 -3.90 -4.65 -14.54
C PRO A 26 -3.46 -6.12 -14.53
N ILE A 27 -3.36 -6.70 -13.32
CA ILE A 27 -3.02 -8.13 -13.16
C ILE A 27 -4.28 -8.99 -13.35
N ASN A 28 -4.17 -10.03 -14.17
CA ASN A 28 -5.20 -11.04 -14.30
C ASN A 28 -5.08 -12.10 -13.19
N ILE A 29 -6.05 -12.16 -12.27
CA ILE A 29 -6.05 -13.10 -11.13
C ILE A 29 -6.90 -14.34 -11.46
N THR A 30 -6.23 -15.43 -11.81
CA THR A 30 -6.83 -16.74 -12.09
C THR A 30 -6.74 -17.68 -10.87
N ASN A 31 -7.55 -18.75 -10.82
CA ASN A 31 -7.65 -19.67 -9.68
C ASN A 31 -6.35 -20.46 -9.39
N ASP A 32 -5.48 -20.56 -10.39
CA ASP A 32 -4.20 -21.28 -10.35
C ASP A 32 -3.02 -20.38 -9.93
N LYS A 33 -3.26 -19.09 -9.72
CA LYS A 33 -2.19 -18.12 -9.48
C LYS A 33 -2.33 -17.44 -8.12
N THR A 34 -1.19 -17.30 -7.44
CA THR A 34 -1.04 -16.39 -6.30
C THR A 34 -0.30 -15.16 -6.79
N VAL A 35 -0.90 -13.99 -6.63
CA VAL A 35 -0.34 -12.70 -7.02
C VAL A 35 0.24 -12.02 -5.79
N GLU A 36 1.49 -11.59 -5.87
CA GLU A 36 2.13 -10.79 -4.82
C GLU A 36 2.02 -9.32 -5.18
N VAL A 37 1.45 -8.53 -4.26
CA VAL A 37 1.38 -7.06 -4.39
C VAL A 37 2.03 -6.42 -3.18
N GLN A 38 2.57 -5.23 -3.38
CA GLN A 38 3.03 -4.35 -2.32
C GLN A 38 2.00 -3.24 -2.16
N ILE A 39 1.53 -3.02 -0.93
CA ILE A 39 0.71 -1.88 -0.58
C ILE A 39 1.60 -0.91 0.19
N GLU A 40 1.82 0.27 -0.34
CA GLU A 40 2.59 1.32 0.34
C GLU A 40 1.64 2.36 0.94
N GLY A 41 1.68 2.51 2.26
CA GLY A 41 1.04 3.62 2.95
C GLY A 41 2.07 4.70 3.27
N LYS A 42 1.92 5.89 2.67
CA LYS A 42 2.76 7.06 2.96
C LYS A 42 2.04 7.98 3.93
N ASN A 43 2.61 8.17 5.11
CA ASN A 43 2.15 9.20 6.04
C ASN A 43 2.59 10.57 5.53
N ASN A 44 1.64 11.41 5.12
CA ASN A 44 1.96 12.72 4.56
C ASN A 44 2.45 13.74 5.60
N ALA A 45 2.20 13.52 6.88
CA ALA A 45 2.70 14.37 7.96
C ALA A 45 4.17 14.10 8.31
N THR A 46 4.59 12.82 8.29
CA THR A 46 5.98 12.43 8.62
C THR A 46 6.86 12.12 7.41
N GLY A 47 6.25 11.91 6.24
CA GLY A 47 6.93 11.46 5.02
C GLY A 47 7.40 10.01 5.06
N GLN A 48 7.08 9.26 6.11
CA GLN A 48 7.45 7.85 6.24
C GLN A 48 6.52 6.98 5.40
N THR A 49 7.11 6.03 4.68
CA THR A 49 6.41 5.01 3.92
C THR A 49 6.63 3.66 4.57
N ASN A 50 5.54 2.91 4.80
CA ASN A 50 5.60 1.54 5.28
C ASN A 50 4.99 0.62 4.22
N PRO A 51 5.78 -0.24 3.57
CA PRO A 51 5.26 -1.23 2.64
C PRO A 51 4.69 -2.43 3.39
N ILE A 52 3.60 -2.99 2.85
CA ILE A 52 2.97 -4.23 3.31
C ILE A 52 2.90 -5.18 2.12
N ASP A 53 3.48 -6.37 2.28
CA ASP A 53 3.44 -7.41 1.27
C ASP A 53 2.19 -8.26 1.44
N VAL A 54 1.41 -8.38 0.35
CA VAL A 54 0.13 -9.09 0.34
C VAL A 54 0.14 -10.15 -0.75
N LYS A 55 -0.39 -11.33 -0.42
CA LYS A 55 -0.62 -12.41 -1.38
C LYS A 55 -2.11 -12.53 -1.66
N ILE A 56 -2.50 -12.36 -2.92
CA ILE A 56 -3.88 -12.46 -3.39
C ILE A 56 -4.03 -13.76 -4.17
N LYS A 57 -5.06 -14.54 -3.85
CA LYS A 57 -5.41 -15.78 -4.57
C LYS A 57 -6.91 -15.82 -4.80
N ASN A 58 -7.32 -16.20 -5.99
CA ASN A 58 -8.73 -16.44 -6.30
C ASN A 58 -9.14 -17.81 -5.72
N SER A 59 -10.23 -17.83 -4.95
CA SER A 59 -10.72 -18.98 -4.16
C SER A 59 -11.96 -19.61 -4.78
#